data_AF-A0A4Z0F7U2-F1
#
_entry.id   AF-A0A4Z0F7U2-F1
#
_cell.length_a   1.000
_cell.length_b   1.000
_cell.length_c   1.000
_cell.angle_alpha   90.00
_cell.angle_beta   90.00
_cell.angle_gamma   90.00
#
_symmetry.space_group_name_H-M   'P 1'
#
loop_
_entity.id
_entity.type
_entity.pdbx_description
1 polymer ?
#
loop_
_entity_poly.entity_id
_entity_poly.type
_entity_poly.pdbx_seq_one_letter_code
_entity_poly.pdbx_strand_id
1 'polypeptide(L)'
;MTEGVPNKDIPLQNARHELYAQHRALGMPGLDACAASGFQRSSDLAIRLDERPEIMLRMQFLSELRNQQIADRRRQAEQHNEASELGVTSRWVLERLKDNVDLAQDAGQFGAANSSLKLIADLIGMKAGDNSKPAEAQPALPGDRLDEFARALNDLDLGDIDDGQFMLDELDASDDEALQQALSEIPEDDPEDLPFLNPGEDK
;
A
#
# COMPACT_ATOMS: atom_id res chain seq x y z
N MET A 1 -5.62 48.52 4.44
CA MET A 1 -4.64 47.46 4.15
C MET A 1 -5.36 46.15 4.41
N THR A 2 -5.90 45.52 3.38
CA THR A 2 -6.59 44.23 3.51
C THR A 2 -5.53 43.15 3.64
N GLU A 3 -5.32 42.66 4.85
CA GLU A 3 -4.53 41.46 5.08
C GLU A 3 -5.25 40.30 4.39
N GLY A 4 -4.76 39.96 3.20
CA GLY A 4 -5.24 38.81 2.45
C GLY A 4 -4.96 37.56 3.25
N VAL A 5 -6.02 36.81 3.57
CA VAL A 5 -5.90 35.49 4.20
C VAL A 5 -4.95 34.65 3.34
N PRO A 6 -3.86 34.08 3.90
CA PRO A 6 -2.94 33.27 3.13
C PRO A 6 -3.67 32.05 2.57
N ASN A 7 -3.76 31.99 1.24
CA ASN A 7 -4.39 30.87 0.55
C ASN A 7 -3.43 29.67 0.54
N LYS A 8 -3.81 28.57 1.22
CA LYS A 8 -3.00 27.35 1.38
C LYS A 8 -2.75 26.62 0.06
N ASP A 9 -3.60 26.81 -0.94
CA ASP A 9 -3.56 26.10 -2.22
C ASP A 9 -2.50 26.69 -3.16
N ILE A 10 -2.16 27.97 -2.98
CA ILE A 10 -1.19 28.68 -3.81
C ILE A 10 0.23 28.42 -3.27
N PRO A 11 1.21 28.07 -4.13
CA PRO A 11 2.61 27.98 -3.73
C PRO A 11 3.09 29.28 -3.08
N LEU A 12 3.93 29.18 -2.05
CA LEU A 12 4.49 30.36 -1.39
C LEU A 12 5.34 31.17 -2.37
N GLN A 13 5.24 32.51 -2.31
CA GLN A 13 5.99 33.40 -3.22
C GLN A 13 7.51 33.21 -3.12
N ASN A 14 8.01 32.86 -1.94
CA ASN A 14 9.40 32.54 -1.74
C ASN A 14 9.64 31.04 -1.95
N ALA A 15 10.34 30.71 -3.04
CA ALA A 15 10.68 29.33 -3.40
C ALA A 15 11.38 28.55 -2.28
N ARG A 16 12.19 29.21 -1.45
CA ARG A 16 12.88 28.54 -0.33
C ARG A 16 11.94 28.19 0.81
N HIS A 17 10.93 29.02 1.07
CA HIS A 17 9.89 28.70 2.05
C HIS A 17 8.99 27.56 1.55
N GLU A 18 8.67 27.53 0.25
CA GLU A 18 7.92 26.43 -0.36
C GLU A 18 8.71 25.11 -0.25
N LEU A 19 10.01 25.11 -0.59
CA LEU A 19 10.85 23.92 -0.43
C LEU A 19 10.96 23.48 1.03
N TYR A 20 11.09 24.42 1.97
CA TYR A 20 11.08 24.12 3.39
C TYR A 20 9.77 23.44 3.80
N ALA A 21 8.62 24.00 3.39
CA ALA A 21 7.29 23.43 3.66
C ALA A 21 7.14 22.02 3.08
N GLN A 22 7.62 21.78 1.86
CA GLN A 22 7.63 20.45 1.23
C GLN A 22 8.45 19.44 2.03
N HIS A 23 9.67 19.79 2.42
CA HIS A 23 10.52 18.90 3.22
C HIS A 23 9.94 18.62 4.60
N ARG A 24 9.33 19.61 5.26
CA ARG A 24 8.64 19.41 6.54
C ARG A 24 7.41 18.51 6.39
N ALA A 25 6.61 18.69 5.33
CA ALA A 25 5.47 17.83 5.03
C ALA A 25 5.88 16.38 4.71
N LEU A 26 7.10 16.17 4.22
CA LEU A 26 7.68 14.83 4.06
C LEU A 26 8.08 14.17 5.39
N GLY A 27 8.10 14.92 6.49
CA GLY A 27 8.50 14.45 7.83
C GLY A 27 9.97 14.74 8.18
N MET A 28 10.68 15.55 7.38
CA MET A 28 12.07 15.91 7.66
C MET A 28 12.16 16.81 8.91
N PRO A 29 13.16 16.62 9.79
CA PRO A 29 13.36 17.51 10.94
C PRO A 29 13.71 18.92 10.48
N GLY A 30 13.26 19.95 11.22
CA GLY A 30 13.36 21.36 10.83
C GLY A 30 14.76 21.83 10.48
N LEU A 31 15.78 21.36 11.22
CA LEU A 31 17.18 21.67 10.93
C LEU A 31 17.62 21.19 9.54
N ASP A 32 17.25 19.96 9.19
CA ASP A 32 17.65 19.36 7.92
C ASP A 32 16.81 19.90 6.77
N ALA A 33 15.53 20.19 7.02
CA ALA A 33 14.67 20.88 6.07
C ALA A 33 15.19 22.28 5.72
N CYS A 34 15.71 23.04 6.70
CA CYS A 34 16.39 24.32 6.47
C CYS A 34 17.60 24.14 5.56
N ALA A 35 18.47 23.17 5.84
CA ALA A 35 19.65 22.91 5.03
C ALA A 35 19.28 22.49 3.59
N ALA A 36 18.30 21.60 3.43
CA ALA A 36 17.83 21.09 2.14
C ALA A 36 17.16 22.18 1.27
N SER A 37 16.43 23.11 1.90
CA SER A 37 15.86 24.30 1.23
C SER A 37 16.88 25.43 0.99
N GLY A 38 18.15 25.15 1.26
CA GLY A 38 19.29 26.03 1.02
C GLY A 38 19.52 27.06 2.11
N PHE A 39 18.74 27.10 3.19
CA PHE A 39 18.99 27.96 4.35
C PHE A 39 20.19 27.51 5.18
N GLN A 40 20.71 28.43 5.99
CA GLN A 40 21.69 28.07 7.00
C GLN A 40 21.04 27.09 7.98
N ARG A 41 21.74 26.00 8.30
CA ARG A 41 21.32 25.00 9.27
C ARG A 41 21.31 25.61 10.67
N SER A 42 20.17 26.16 11.07
CA SER A 42 19.97 26.88 12.34
C SER A 42 18.63 26.49 12.95
N SER A 43 18.64 26.16 14.25
CA SER A 43 17.44 25.80 15.01
C SER A 43 16.49 26.97 15.11
N ASP A 44 17.02 28.16 15.40
CA ASP A 44 16.25 29.38 15.59
C ASP A 44 15.52 29.77 14.31
N LEU A 45 16.18 29.58 13.17
CA LEU A 45 15.56 29.83 11.87
C LEU A 45 14.44 28.83 11.58
N ALA A 46 14.65 27.53 11.86
CA ALA A 46 13.62 26.51 11.67
C ALA A 46 12.37 26.81 12.53
N ILE A 47 12.57 27.20 13.80
CA ILE A 47 11.47 27.58 14.71
C ILE A 47 10.71 28.78 14.14
N ARG A 48 11.42 29.83 13.71
CA ARG A 48 10.78 31.02 13.11
C ARG A 48 10.03 30.72 11.81
N LEU A 49 10.47 29.72 11.03
CA LEU A 49 9.76 29.30 9.83
C LEU A 49 8.51 28.47 10.18
N ASP A 50 8.60 27.59 11.18
CA ASP A 50 7.46 26.81 11.66
C ASP A 50 6.37 27.70 12.31
N GLU A 51 6.74 28.84 12.90
CA GLU A 51 5.82 29.82 13.48
C GLU A 51 5.10 30.71 12.44
N ARG A 52 5.55 30.69 11.17
CA ARG A 52 4.91 31.52 10.13
C ARG A 52 3.58 30.89 9.69
N PRO A 53 2.47 31.65 9.77
CA PRO A 53 1.14 31.10 9.46
C PRO A 53 1.02 30.62 8.01
N GLU A 54 1.63 31.33 7.07
CA GLU A 54 1.65 30.96 5.65
C GLU A 54 2.34 29.62 5.40
N ILE A 55 3.46 29.36 6.07
CA ILE A 55 4.27 28.14 5.93
C ILE A 55 3.56 26.98 6.63
N MET A 56 3.04 27.21 7.83
CA MET A 56 2.31 26.20 8.59
C MET A 56 1.06 25.72 7.84
N LEU A 57 0.25 26.63 7.29
CA LEU A 57 -0.92 26.28 6.49
C LEU A 57 -0.53 25.48 5.24
N ARG A 58 0.55 25.89 4.57
CA ARG A 58 1.07 25.18 3.40
C ARG A 58 1.57 23.78 3.74
N MET A 59 2.29 23.63 4.86
CA MET A 59 2.76 22.34 5.36
C MET A 59 1.59 21.38 5.66
N GLN A 60 0.55 21.87 6.34
CA GLN A 60 -0.65 21.07 6.63
C GLN A 60 -1.31 20.60 5.34
N PHE A 61 -1.54 21.51 4.39
CA PHE A 61 -2.12 21.17 3.09
C PHE A 61 -1.30 20.11 2.35
N LEU A 62 0.02 20.26 2.26
CA LEU A 62 0.90 19.30 1.59
C LEU A 62 0.88 17.93 2.30
N SER A 63 0.82 17.91 3.63
CA SER A 63 0.72 16.66 4.39
C SER A 63 -0.62 15.94 4.16
N GLU A 64 -1.72 16.70 4.07
CA GLU A 64 -3.05 16.17 3.81
C GLU A 64 -3.13 15.59 2.38
N LEU A 65 -2.64 16.34 1.39
CA LEU A 65 -2.58 15.90 -0.01
C LEU A 65 -1.79 14.58 -0.14
N ARG A 66 -0.65 14.47 0.55
CA ARG A 66 0.16 13.24 0.56
C ARG A 66 -0.63 12.08 1.17
N ASN A 67 -1.33 12.29 2.28
CA ASN A 67 -2.11 11.25 2.93
C ASN A 67 -3.26 10.77 2.03
N GLN A 68 -3.93 11.68 1.33
CA GLN A 68 -4.96 11.35 0.33
C GLN A 68 -4.36 10.50 -0.80
N GLN A 69 -3.23 10.91 -1.38
CA GLN A 69 -2.56 10.12 -2.43
C GLN A 69 -2.13 8.72 -1.96
N ILE A 70 -1.70 8.58 -0.71
CA ILE A 70 -1.37 7.27 -0.13
C ILE A 70 -2.63 6.41 0.03
N ALA A 71 -3.73 7.00 0.49
CA ALA A 71 -5.01 6.31 0.62
C ALA A 71 -5.55 5.85 -0.75
N ASP A 72 -5.46 6.71 -1.76
CA ASP A 72 -5.90 6.39 -3.12
C ASP A 72 -5.06 5.27 -3.73
N ARG A 73 -3.73 5.29 -3.53
CA ARG A 73 -2.87 4.18 -3.97
C ARG A 73 -3.20 2.87 -3.27
N ARG A 74 -3.56 2.90 -1.99
CA ARG A 74 -4.00 1.69 -1.26
C ARG A 74 -5.31 1.16 -1.83
N ARG A 75 -6.30 2.04 -2.04
CA ARG A 75 -7.57 1.66 -2.67
C ARG A 75 -7.35 1.10 -4.07
N GLN A 76 -6.48 1.71 -4.87
CA GLN A 76 -6.12 1.19 -6.19
C GLN A 76 -5.39 -0.15 -6.11
N ALA A 77 -4.50 -0.37 -5.14
CA ALA A 77 -3.87 -1.68 -4.94
C ALA A 77 -4.87 -2.76 -4.47
N GLU A 78 -5.88 -2.37 -3.69
CA GLU A 78 -6.99 -3.25 -3.30
C GLU A 78 -7.89 -3.60 -4.50
N GLN A 79 -8.13 -2.63 -5.40
CA GLN A 79 -8.93 -2.81 -6.63
C GLN A 79 -8.15 -3.53 -7.74
N HIS A 80 -6.84 -3.29 -7.87
CA HIS A 80 -5.91 -3.96 -8.80
C HIS A 80 -5.18 -5.14 -8.15
N ASN A 81 -5.85 -5.90 -7.28
CA ASN A 81 -5.42 -7.27 -7.02
C ASN A 81 -5.78 -8.10 -8.26
N GLU A 82 -4.93 -8.04 -9.30
CA GLU A 82 -4.98 -8.91 -10.48
C GLU A 82 -5.02 -10.41 -10.09
N ALA A 83 -4.54 -10.75 -8.87
CA ALA A 83 -4.70 -12.06 -8.25
C ALA A 83 -6.18 -12.45 -8.02
N SER A 84 -7.05 -11.49 -7.67
CA SER A 84 -8.49 -11.73 -7.48
C SER A 84 -9.19 -12.01 -8.81
N GLU A 85 -8.76 -11.37 -9.91
CA GLU A 85 -9.28 -11.65 -11.26
C GLU A 85 -8.87 -13.05 -11.75
N LEU A 86 -7.73 -13.57 -11.28
CA LEU A 86 -7.28 -14.95 -11.51
C LEU A 86 -7.90 -15.97 -10.53
N GLY A 87 -8.81 -15.56 -9.64
CA GLY A 87 -9.42 -16.42 -8.62
C GLY A 87 -8.47 -16.85 -7.50
N VAL A 88 -7.30 -16.23 -7.39
CA VAL A 88 -6.32 -16.46 -6.32
C VAL A 88 -6.80 -15.70 -5.07
N THR A 89 -7.62 -16.38 -4.28
CA THR A 89 -8.09 -15.89 -2.98
C THR A 89 -7.07 -16.22 -1.88
N SER A 90 -7.11 -15.49 -0.75
CA SER A 90 -6.31 -15.84 0.44
C SER A 90 -6.54 -17.28 0.89
N ARG A 91 -7.76 -17.80 0.73
CA ARG A 91 -8.10 -19.20 0.97
C ARG A 91 -7.35 -20.14 0.03
N TRP A 92 -7.33 -19.84 -1.28
CA TRP A 92 -6.60 -20.63 -2.26
C TRP A 92 -5.09 -20.67 -1.97
N VAL A 93 -4.50 -19.53 -1.56
CA VAL A 93 -3.08 -19.46 -1.18
C VAL A 93 -2.80 -20.31 0.06
N LEU A 94 -3.67 -20.28 1.08
CA LEU A 94 -3.54 -21.12 2.26
C LEU A 94 -3.65 -22.61 1.94
N GLU A 95 -4.61 -22.99 1.10
CA GLU A 95 -4.77 -24.38 0.65
C GLU A 95 -3.51 -24.85 -0.09
N ARG A 96 -2.91 -24.03 -0.97
CA ARG A 96 -1.67 -24.39 -1.66
C ARG A 96 -0.43 -24.41 -0.77
N LEU A 97 -0.34 -23.52 0.22
CA LEU A 97 0.75 -23.59 1.19
C LEU A 97 0.64 -24.84 2.06
N LYS A 98 -0.57 -25.27 2.43
CA LYS A 98 -0.80 -26.53 3.14
C LYS A 98 -0.38 -27.72 2.29
N ASP A 99 -0.82 -27.81 1.04
CA ASP A 99 -0.42 -28.89 0.12
C ASP A 99 1.11 -28.97 -0.03
N ASN A 100 1.79 -27.82 -0.08
CA ASN A 100 3.25 -27.76 -0.16
C ASN A 100 3.93 -28.23 1.15
N VAL A 101 3.31 -28.02 2.31
CA VAL A 101 3.81 -28.56 3.58
C VAL A 101 3.73 -30.08 3.56
N ASP A 102 2.57 -30.64 3.17
CA ASP A 102 2.35 -32.09 3.13
C ASP A 102 3.33 -32.76 2.14
N LEU A 103 3.47 -32.21 0.93
CA LEU A 103 4.42 -32.70 -0.08
C LEU A 103 5.88 -32.58 0.38
N ALA A 104 6.25 -31.48 1.03
CA ALA A 104 7.61 -31.28 1.52
C ALA A 104 7.94 -32.20 2.71
N GLN A 105 6.96 -32.52 3.57
CA GLN A 105 7.12 -33.49 4.65
C GLN A 105 7.29 -34.90 4.10
N ASP A 106 6.47 -35.30 3.12
CA ASP A 106 6.59 -36.59 2.45
C ASP A 106 7.93 -36.77 1.73
N ALA A 107 8.47 -35.68 1.17
CA ALA A 107 9.78 -35.64 0.53
C ALA A 107 10.96 -35.50 1.52
N GLY A 108 10.72 -35.39 2.83
CA GLY A 108 11.75 -35.15 3.85
C GLY A 108 12.43 -33.78 3.76
N GLN A 109 11.84 -32.83 3.02
CA GLN A 109 12.34 -31.47 2.81
C GLN A 109 11.78 -30.50 3.85
N PHE A 110 12.16 -30.70 5.11
CA PHE A 110 11.65 -29.92 6.25
C PHE A 110 11.90 -28.40 6.14
N GLY A 111 12.92 -27.97 5.40
CA GLY A 111 13.17 -26.54 5.16
C GLY A 111 12.08 -25.85 4.33
N ALA A 112 11.54 -26.54 3.33
CA ALA A 112 10.45 -26.04 2.50
C ALA A 112 9.13 -26.05 3.29
N ALA A 113 8.86 -27.12 4.05
CA ALA A 113 7.70 -27.20 4.94
C ALA A 113 7.69 -26.07 5.98
N ASN A 114 8.82 -25.81 6.65
CA ASN A 114 8.93 -24.73 7.64
C ASN A 114 8.76 -23.34 7.02
N SER A 115 9.21 -23.15 5.78
CA SER A 115 9.04 -21.89 5.07
C SER A 115 7.57 -21.65 4.71
N SER A 116 6.86 -22.67 4.22
CA SER A 116 5.43 -22.59 3.94
C SER A 116 4.60 -22.37 5.21
N LEU A 117 4.93 -23.04 6.32
CA LEU A 117 4.27 -22.82 7.61
C LEU A 117 4.48 -21.40 8.14
N LYS A 118 5.68 -20.84 7.95
CA LYS A 118 5.95 -19.45 8.32
C LYS A 118 5.12 -18.47 7.50
N LEU A 119 4.99 -18.69 6.19
CA LEU A 119 4.14 -17.88 5.32
C LEU A 119 2.66 -17.98 5.71
N ILE A 120 2.18 -19.17 6.12
CA ILE A 120 0.83 -19.35 6.67
C ILE A 120 0.66 -18.53 7.97
N ALA A 121 1.63 -18.61 8.89
CA ALA A 121 1.58 -17.87 10.15
C ALA A 121 1.58 -16.35 9.93
N ASP A 122 2.38 -15.87 8.98
CA ASP A 122 2.40 -14.46 8.57
C ASP A 122 1.06 -14.02 7.96
N LEU A 123 0.42 -14.88 7.15
CA LEU A 123 -0.87 -14.59 6.51
C LEU A 123 -2.05 -14.56 7.51
N ILE A 124 -2.01 -15.41 8.55
CA ILE A 124 -3.02 -15.48 9.61
C ILE A 124 -2.79 -14.39 10.68
N GLY A 125 -1.72 -13.60 10.56
CA GLY A 125 -1.38 -12.56 11.54
C GLY A 125 -0.80 -13.11 12.84
N MET A 126 -0.43 -14.39 12.88
CA MET A 126 0.34 -15.01 13.95
C MET A 126 1.81 -14.62 13.80
N LYS A 127 2.10 -13.33 13.96
CA LYS A 127 3.48 -12.86 14.01
C LYS A 127 4.08 -13.34 15.33
N ALA A 128 4.76 -14.49 15.31
CA ALA A 128 5.59 -14.93 16.42
C ALA A 128 6.57 -13.79 16.73
N GLY A 129 6.45 -13.23 17.93
CA GLY A 129 7.06 -11.97 18.32
C GLY A 129 8.53 -11.88 17.91
N ASP A 130 8.83 -10.87 17.10
CA ASP A 130 10.17 -10.37 16.90
C ASP A 130 10.63 -9.71 18.21
N ASN A 131 11.26 -10.51 19.06
CA ASN A 131 11.97 -10.03 20.23
C ASN A 131 13.39 -10.61 20.20
N SER A 132 14.29 -9.78 19.66
CA SER A 132 15.67 -9.57 20.11
C SER A 132 16.76 -10.64 19.87
N LYS A 133 17.80 -10.18 19.16
CA LYS A 133 19.23 -10.56 19.17
C LYS A 133 19.68 -11.84 18.42
N PRO A 134 20.86 -11.77 17.75
CA PRO A 134 21.51 -12.95 17.20
C PRO A 134 22.26 -13.65 18.33
N ALA A 135 21.82 -14.84 18.72
CA ALA A 135 22.61 -15.70 19.60
C ALA A 135 22.32 -17.17 19.28
N GLU A 136 23.37 -17.82 18.77
CA GLU A 136 23.79 -19.19 19.02
C GLU A 136 22.77 -20.35 18.88
N ALA A 137 23.18 -21.29 18.02
CA ALA A 137 22.61 -22.61 17.84
C ALA A 137 22.24 -23.30 19.15
N GLN A 138 20.97 -23.73 19.28
CA GLN A 138 20.52 -24.72 20.25
C GLN A 138 19.38 -25.61 19.68
N PRO A 139 19.21 -26.83 20.23
CA PRO A 139 18.95 -28.04 19.46
C PRO A 139 17.46 -28.36 19.28
N ALA A 140 17.19 -29.30 18.37
CA ALA A 140 15.87 -29.80 17.99
C ALA A 140 14.94 -30.05 19.19
N LEU A 141 13.75 -29.46 19.13
CA LEU A 141 12.66 -29.67 20.10
C LEU A 141 12.10 -31.11 19.97
N PRO A 142 11.72 -31.76 21.09
CA PRO A 142 11.22 -33.13 21.08
C PRO A 142 9.81 -33.21 20.47
N GLY A 143 9.53 -34.30 19.74
CA GLY A 143 8.33 -34.51 18.92
C GLY A 143 6.98 -34.54 19.63
N ASP A 144 6.94 -34.56 20.96
CA ASP A 144 5.69 -34.67 21.74
C ASP A 144 4.81 -33.40 21.71
N ARG A 145 5.32 -32.25 21.25
CA ARG A 145 4.55 -30.99 21.20
C ARG A 145 3.68 -30.81 19.96
N LEU A 146 3.91 -31.60 18.90
CA LEU A 146 3.12 -31.50 17.67
C LEU A 146 1.73 -32.14 17.83
N ASP A 147 1.63 -33.24 18.59
CA ASP A 147 0.36 -33.90 18.87
C ASP A 147 -0.56 -33.07 19.78
N GLU A 148 0.03 -32.28 20.67
CA GLU A 148 -0.69 -31.35 21.54
C GLU A 148 -1.28 -30.17 20.74
N PHE A 149 -0.54 -29.67 19.75
CA PHE A 149 -1.02 -28.61 18.85
C PHE A 149 -2.07 -29.13 17.85
N ALA A 150 -1.90 -30.35 17.32
CA ALA A 150 -2.89 -30.98 16.44
C ALA A 150 -4.21 -31.27 17.16
N ARG A 151 -4.16 -31.66 18.45
CA ARG A 151 -5.36 -31.76 19.29
C ARG A 151 -6.02 -30.41 19.53
N ALA A 152 -5.24 -29.36 19.79
CA ALA A 152 -5.78 -28.01 20.02
C ALA A 152 -6.49 -27.43 18.79
N LEU A 153 -6.07 -27.79 17.57
CA LEU A 153 -6.77 -27.40 16.33
C LEU A 153 -8.08 -28.19 16.11
N ASN A 154 -8.15 -29.45 16.54
CA ASN A 154 -9.37 -30.25 16.44
C ASN A 154 -10.40 -29.94 17.54
N ASP A 155 -9.96 -29.45 18.69
CA ASP A 155 -10.84 -29.00 19.80
C ASP A 155 -11.37 -27.56 19.60
N LEU A 156 -10.93 -26.86 18.54
CA LEU A 156 -11.50 -25.57 18.16
C LEU A 156 -12.85 -25.80 17.48
N ASP A 157 -13.88 -26.01 18.30
CA ASP A 157 -15.29 -26.00 17.91
C ASP A 157 -15.60 -24.65 17.23
N LEU A 158 -15.57 -24.63 15.89
CA LEU A 158 -16.06 -23.54 15.05
C LEU A 158 -17.58 -23.50 15.18
N GLY A 159 -18.05 -23.09 16.36
CA GLY A 159 -19.45 -22.83 16.63
C GLY A 159 -19.96 -21.77 15.65
N ASP A 160 -21.02 -22.13 14.95
CA ASP A 160 -22.00 -21.29 14.23
C ASP A 160 -21.58 -19.82 14.09
N ILE A 161 -20.83 -19.52 13.03
CA ILE A 161 -20.78 -18.15 12.52
C ILE A 161 -22.13 -17.92 11.84
N ASP A 162 -23.04 -17.32 12.61
CA ASP A 162 -24.34 -16.81 12.21
C ASP A 162 -24.20 -16.00 10.90
N ASP A 163 -24.86 -16.44 9.84
CA ASP A 163 -24.95 -15.84 8.50
C ASP A 163 -25.76 -14.53 8.55
N GLY A 164 -25.35 -13.62 9.42
CA GLY A 164 -25.98 -12.33 9.68
C GLY A 164 -25.90 -11.41 8.47
N GLN A 165 -26.91 -11.50 7.61
CA GLN A 165 -27.55 -10.38 6.91
C GLN A 165 -26.59 -9.35 6.30
N PHE A 166 -25.95 -9.69 5.18
CA PHE A 166 -25.69 -8.65 4.17
C PHE A 166 -26.99 -8.42 3.40
N MET A 167 -27.71 -7.37 3.79
CA MET A 167 -28.81 -6.79 3.02
C MET A 167 -28.27 -6.37 1.65
N LEU A 168 -28.50 -7.22 0.64
CA LEU A 168 -28.48 -6.85 -0.76
C LEU A 168 -29.69 -5.95 -1.03
N ASP A 169 -29.59 -4.68 -0.63
CA ASP A 169 -30.44 -3.64 -1.17
C ASP A 169 -30.05 -3.44 -2.64
N GLU A 170 -30.78 -4.14 -3.51
CA GLU A 170 -31.36 -3.60 -4.75
C GLU A 170 -30.43 -2.68 -5.57
N LEU A 171 -29.44 -3.28 -6.22
CA LEU A 171 -28.78 -2.69 -7.39
C LEU A 171 -29.77 -2.70 -8.55
N ASP A 172 -30.40 -1.55 -8.76
CA ASP A 172 -31.38 -1.25 -9.79
C ASP A 172 -30.78 -1.52 -11.19
N ALA A 173 -31.42 -2.39 -11.96
CA ALA A 173 -30.95 -2.91 -13.25
C ALA A 173 -31.07 -1.90 -14.41
N SER A 174 -30.96 -0.58 -14.14
CA SER A 174 -31.16 0.48 -15.13
C SER A 174 -29.87 1.05 -15.75
N ASP A 175 -28.69 0.68 -15.24
CA ASP A 175 -27.41 1.25 -15.69
C ASP A 175 -26.74 0.52 -16.87
N ASP A 176 -27.31 -0.61 -17.33
CA ASP A 176 -26.69 -1.43 -18.40
C ASP A 176 -26.93 -0.87 -19.81
N GLU A 177 -27.91 0.02 -19.99
CA GLU A 177 -28.21 0.64 -21.30
C GLU A 177 -27.26 1.81 -21.62
N ALA A 178 -26.77 2.53 -20.60
CA ALA A 178 -25.83 3.64 -20.76
C ALA A 178 -24.45 3.19 -21.27
N LEU A 179 -24.01 1.99 -20.89
CA LEU A 179 -22.73 1.43 -21.34
C LEU A 179 -22.77 0.95 -22.79
N GLN A 180 -23.93 0.53 -23.30
CA GLN A 180 -24.05 0.12 -24.71
C GLN A 180 -24.04 1.31 -25.67
N GLN A 181 -24.56 2.46 -25.24
CA GLN A 181 -24.59 3.67 -26.08
C GLN A 181 -23.19 4.28 -26.25
N ALA A 182 -22.37 4.29 -25.19
CA ALA A 182 -21.00 4.83 -25.21
C ALA A 182 -20.03 4.05 -26.13
N LEU A 183 -20.29 2.77 -26.39
CA LEU A 183 -19.47 1.93 -27.28
C LEU A 183 -19.79 2.12 -28.77
N SER A 184 -20.95 2.70 -29.10
CA SER A 184 -21.36 2.96 -30.49
C SER A 184 -20.88 4.30 -31.06
N GLU A 185 -20.26 5.15 -30.24
CA GLU A 185 -19.88 6.52 -30.61
C GLU A 185 -18.36 6.70 -30.80
N ILE A 186 -17.59 5.61 -30.87
CA ILE A 186 -16.17 5.68 -31.23
C ILE A 186 -16.08 5.96 -32.74
N PRO A 187 -15.55 7.12 -33.17
CA PRO A 187 -15.32 7.38 -34.59
C PRO A 187 -14.26 6.41 -35.11
N GLU A 188 -14.59 5.68 -36.16
CA GLU A 188 -13.60 4.91 -36.93
C GLU A 188 -12.70 5.90 -37.67
N ASP A 189 -11.62 6.34 -37.02
CA ASP A 189 -10.58 7.14 -37.66
C ASP A 189 -9.82 6.27 -38.67
N ASP A 190 -9.89 6.71 -39.92
CA ASP A 190 -9.33 6.12 -41.13
C ASP A 190 -7.79 6.01 -41.01
N PRO A 191 -7.19 4.80 -41.08
CA PRO A 191 -5.76 4.61 -40.80
C PRO A 191 -4.80 5.06 -41.93
N GLU A 192 -5.23 5.84 -42.91
CA GLU A 192 -4.41 6.14 -44.11
C GLU A 192 -3.51 7.39 -44.03
N ASP A 193 -3.52 8.16 -42.93
CA ASP A 193 -2.79 9.45 -42.89
C ASP A 193 -1.68 9.52 -41.82
N LEU A 194 -0.90 8.45 -41.68
CA LEU A 194 0.37 8.50 -40.94
C LEU A 194 1.52 8.87 -41.90
N PRO A 195 2.17 10.04 -41.75
CA PRO A 195 3.31 10.40 -42.56
C PRO A 195 4.48 9.46 -42.27
N PHE A 196 4.87 8.68 -43.28
CA PHE A 196 6.11 7.91 -43.28
C PHE A 196 7.30 8.82 -43.01
N LEU A 197 7.82 8.79 -41.78
CA LEU A 197 9.12 9.34 -41.43
C LEU A 197 10.20 8.54 -42.17
N ASN A 198 10.68 9.13 -43.26
CA ASN A 198 11.79 8.62 -44.05
C ASN A 198 13.09 8.84 -43.25
N PRO A 199 13.80 7.79 -42.78
CA PRO A 199 15.04 7.96 -42.06
C PRO A 199 16.18 7.84 -43.08
N GLY A 200 16.61 8.96 -43.66
CA GLY A 200 17.75 8.93 -44.55
C GLY A 200 18.08 10.26 -45.18
N GLU A 201 18.75 11.14 -44.44
CA GLU A 201 19.63 12.15 -45.02
C GLU A 201 20.62 12.66 -43.96
N ASP A 202 21.69 11.87 -43.75
CA ASP A 202 22.97 12.37 -43.26
C ASP A 202 23.86 12.64 -44.49
N LYS A 203 24.08 13.92 -44.82
CA LYS A 203 25.30 14.44 -45.46
C LYS A 203 25.53 15.90 -45.12
#